data_AF-A0A841Q4Q9-F1
#
_entry.id   AF-A0A841Q4Q9-F1
#
_cell.length_a   1.000
_cell.length_b   1.000
_cell.length_c   1.000
_cell.angle_alpha   90.00
_cell.angle_beta   90.00
_cell.angle_gamma   90.00
#
_symmetry.space_group_name_H-M   'P 1'
#
loop_
_entity.id
_entity.type
_entity.pdbx_description
1 polymer ?
#
loop_
_entity_poly.entity_id
_entity_poly.type
_entity_poly.pdbx_seq_one_letter_code
_entity_poly.pdbx_strand_id
1 'polypeptide(L)'
;MHFLNSKHFIIGLTIFYLTSFPTQANSNLNQPIIHENKININSIHSITNEGQPSLTEETIVAITDKFMDHLVQEVDNNYQVVNYRSKEELANSFSSFSSLSLAKKIVDLYYKEHDNKLYIIPTETPPWFVHDQPYTKTEISKNHIEIVQTNSSDLYGNYKIKMQFKYIDDKGWTIEDVNYPKE
;
A
#
# COMPACT_ATOMS: atom_id res chain seq x y z
N MET A 1 -49.14 1.63 9.70
CA MET A 1 -49.32 1.48 11.16
C MET A 1 -48.00 1.82 11.83
N HIS A 2 -48.00 2.94 12.56
CA HIS A 2 -46.97 3.35 13.52
C HIS A 2 -46.90 2.35 14.68
N PHE A 3 -45.72 2.14 15.27
CA PHE A 3 -45.57 2.22 16.73
C PHE A 3 -44.14 2.66 17.09
N LEU A 4 -44.08 3.66 17.97
CA LEU A 4 -42.94 4.26 18.64
C LEU A 4 -42.49 3.45 19.87
N ASN A 5 -41.40 3.96 20.48
CA ASN A 5 -41.00 3.97 21.91
C ASN A 5 -39.89 2.99 22.33
N SER A 6 -38.93 3.34 23.19
CA SER A 6 -38.77 4.51 24.08
C SER A 6 -37.29 4.72 24.44
N LYS A 7 -36.93 5.99 24.69
CA LYS A 7 -35.68 6.44 25.35
C LYS A 7 -35.65 5.98 26.81
N HIS A 8 -34.45 5.73 27.36
CA HIS A 8 -34.14 5.93 28.78
C HIS A 8 -32.76 6.59 28.91
N PHE A 9 -32.68 7.47 29.90
CA PHE A 9 -31.67 8.48 30.18
C PHE A 9 -31.15 8.20 31.58
N ILE A 10 -29.83 8.11 31.79
CA ILE A 10 -29.22 8.12 33.12
C ILE A 10 -28.10 9.16 33.14
N ILE A 11 -28.35 10.21 33.94
CA ILE A 11 -27.38 11.16 34.48
C ILE A 11 -26.73 10.52 35.71
N GLY A 12 -25.42 10.71 35.89
CA GLY A 12 -24.73 10.55 37.17
C GLY A 12 -23.27 10.99 37.03
N LEU A 13 -22.99 12.29 37.17
CA LEU A 13 -22.50 12.99 38.37
C LEU A 13 -20.98 12.82 38.58
N THR A 14 -20.30 13.96 38.42
CA THR A 14 -18.86 14.27 38.48
C THR A 14 -18.24 14.17 39.87
N ILE A 15 -16.97 13.78 39.98
CA ILE A 15 -16.05 14.31 41.01
C ILE A 15 -14.67 14.58 40.39
N PHE A 16 -14.31 15.87 40.35
CA PHE A 16 -12.98 16.40 40.10
C PHE A 16 -12.16 16.33 41.41
N TYR A 17 -10.92 15.86 41.35
CA TYR A 17 -9.91 16.18 42.37
C TYR A 17 -8.74 16.91 41.71
N LEU A 18 -8.70 18.22 41.93
CA LEU A 18 -7.53 19.06 41.71
C LEU A 18 -6.74 19.06 43.03
N THR A 19 -5.51 18.53 43.03
CA THR A 19 -4.56 18.78 44.12
C THR A 19 -3.44 19.66 43.60
N SER A 20 -3.48 20.92 44.02
CA SER A 20 -2.44 21.92 43.80
C SER A 20 -1.25 21.58 44.70
N PHE A 21 -0.09 21.26 44.11
CA PHE A 21 1.17 21.20 44.86
C PHE A 21 1.83 22.58 44.91
N PRO A 22 2.40 22.98 46.06
CA PRO A 22 3.02 24.28 46.24
C PRO A 22 4.36 24.40 45.50
N THR A 23 4.56 25.54 44.84
CA THR A 23 5.84 26.01 44.32
C THR A 23 6.82 26.25 45.46
N GLN A 24 7.96 25.55 45.45
CA GLN A 24 9.12 25.93 46.26
C GLN A 24 10.21 26.49 45.35
N ALA A 25 10.43 27.79 45.47
CA ALA A 25 11.62 28.46 44.94
C ALA A 25 12.81 28.10 45.84
N ASN A 26 13.93 27.67 45.25
CA ASN A 26 15.24 27.79 45.88
C ASN A 26 16.35 27.92 44.84
N SER A 27 17.28 28.79 45.17
CA SER A 27 18.32 29.39 44.35
C SER A 27 19.59 28.53 44.19
N ASN A 28 20.03 28.39 42.93
CA ASN A 28 21.39 28.60 42.41
C ASN A 28 22.59 27.83 43.01
N LEU A 29 23.20 26.95 42.21
CA LEU A 29 24.66 26.84 42.04
C LEU A 29 25.02 26.01 40.79
N ASN A 30 25.79 26.65 39.89
CA ASN A 30 26.35 26.12 38.64
C ASN A 30 27.30 24.93 38.85
N GLN A 31 27.23 23.91 37.97
CA GLN A 31 28.37 23.37 37.21
C GLN A 31 27.89 22.66 35.92
N PRO A 32 28.67 22.65 34.82
CA PRO A 32 28.20 22.30 33.49
C PRO A 32 28.36 20.81 33.22
N ILE A 33 27.31 20.14 32.73
CA ILE A 33 27.42 18.79 32.19
C ILE A 33 26.90 18.84 30.75
N ILE A 34 27.86 18.74 29.82
CA ILE A 34 27.59 18.51 28.40
C ILE A 34 26.97 17.12 28.29
N HIS A 35 25.67 17.06 28.02
CA HIS A 35 25.04 15.86 27.48
C HIS A 35 24.97 16.03 25.97
N GLU A 36 25.85 15.29 25.30
CA GLU A 36 25.91 15.10 23.87
C GLU A 36 24.60 14.42 23.40
N ASN A 37 23.60 15.24 23.08
CA ASN A 37 22.40 14.75 22.41
C ASN A 37 22.79 14.44 20.96
N LYS A 38 23.07 13.16 20.67
CA LYS A 38 23.10 12.64 19.30
C LYS A 38 21.71 12.76 18.73
N ILE A 39 21.42 13.91 18.14
CA ILE A 39 20.29 14.11 17.24
C ILE A 39 20.51 13.11 16.09
N ASN A 40 19.72 12.03 16.08
CA ASN A 40 19.61 11.15 14.92
C ASN A 40 18.82 11.93 13.86
N ILE A 41 19.55 12.68 13.04
CA ILE A 41 19.03 13.37 11.87
C ILE A 41 18.78 12.31 10.79
N ASN A 42 17.63 11.63 10.84
CA ASN A 42 17.08 10.87 9.72
C ASN A 42 15.58 11.11 9.53
N SER A 43 15.07 12.24 10.04
CA SER A 43 13.75 12.76 9.68
C SER A 43 13.93 14.02 8.85
N ILE A 44 14.56 13.90 7.67
CA ILE A 44 14.61 15.00 6.71
C ILE A 44 13.25 15.09 6.03
N HIS A 45 12.43 15.94 6.63
CA HIS A 45 11.62 16.97 5.98
C HIS A 45 11.10 16.61 4.59
N SER A 46 9.87 16.11 4.54
CA SER A 46 9.02 16.18 3.36
C SER A 46 8.95 17.64 2.92
N ILE A 47 9.66 17.97 1.86
CA ILE A 47 9.41 19.20 1.12
C ILE A 47 8.08 18.95 0.40
N THR A 48 6.98 19.20 1.11
CA THR A 48 5.64 19.12 0.54
C THR A 48 5.50 20.26 -0.44
N ASN A 49 5.75 19.97 -1.72
CA ASN A 49 5.26 20.81 -2.81
C ASN A 49 3.73 20.75 -2.79
N GLU A 50 3.09 21.85 -2.44
CA GLU A 50 1.64 21.96 -2.36
C GLU A 50 0.98 21.50 -3.68
N GLY A 51 0.06 20.54 -3.58
CA GLY A 51 -0.85 20.16 -4.66
C GLY A 51 -0.79 18.72 -5.19
N GLN A 52 0.08 17.84 -4.70
CA GLN A 52 0.09 16.42 -5.11
C GLN A 52 0.01 15.48 -3.88
N PRO A 53 -0.86 14.44 -3.90
CA PRO A 53 -0.94 13.48 -2.81
C PRO A 53 0.35 12.65 -2.68
N SER A 54 0.93 12.59 -1.49
CA SER A 54 2.01 11.64 -1.21
C SER A 54 1.49 10.20 -1.31
N LEU A 55 2.29 9.28 -1.87
CA LEU A 55 1.98 7.85 -1.87
C LEU A 55 2.08 7.29 -0.45
N THR A 56 0.95 7.09 0.23
CA THR A 56 0.91 6.53 1.59
C THR A 56 1.08 5.02 1.58
N GLU A 57 1.43 4.43 2.73
CA GLU A 57 1.46 2.98 2.89
C GLU A 57 0.11 2.33 2.59
N GLU A 58 -0.99 2.92 3.08
CA GLU A 58 -2.34 2.39 2.79
C GLU A 58 -2.63 2.40 1.29
N THR A 59 -2.12 3.40 0.56
CA THR A 59 -2.28 3.49 -0.90
C THR A 59 -1.47 2.41 -1.61
N ILE A 60 -0.24 2.13 -1.16
CA ILE A 60 0.60 1.06 -1.71
C ILE A 60 -0.10 -0.28 -1.55
N VAL A 61 -0.52 -0.61 -0.32
CA VAL A 61 -1.23 -1.86 0.01
C VAL A 61 -2.51 -1.98 -0.81
N ALA A 62 -3.34 -0.94 -0.85
CA ALA A 62 -4.58 -0.96 -1.61
C ALA A 62 -4.36 -1.21 -3.12
N ILE A 63 -3.33 -0.62 -3.73
CA ILE A 63 -3.01 -0.85 -5.14
C ILE A 63 -2.45 -2.26 -5.36
N THR A 64 -1.54 -2.73 -4.49
CA THR A 64 -0.90 -4.04 -4.65
C THR A 64 -1.87 -5.19 -4.41
N ASP A 65 -2.79 -5.06 -3.47
CA ASP A 65 -3.82 -6.06 -3.17
C ASP A 65 -4.84 -6.10 -4.31
N LYS A 66 -5.34 -4.92 -4.73
CA LYS A 66 -6.26 -4.81 -5.87
C LYS A 66 -5.66 -5.40 -7.14
N PHE A 67 -4.35 -5.27 -7.34
CA PHE A 67 -3.66 -5.87 -8.47
C PHE A 67 -3.72 -7.40 -8.43
N MET A 68 -3.43 -8.01 -7.28
CA MET A 68 -3.52 -9.47 -7.12
C MET A 68 -4.96 -9.98 -7.22
N ASP A 69 -5.93 -9.26 -6.64
CA ASP A 69 -7.34 -9.60 -6.74
C ASP A 69 -7.85 -9.58 -8.19
N HIS A 70 -7.34 -8.67 -9.03
CA HIS A 70 -7.66 -8.65 -10.47
C HIS A 70 -6.83 -9.66 -11.25
N LEU A 71 -5.65 -10.05 -10.78
CA LEU A 71 -4.87 -11.08 -11.44
C LEU A 71 -5.48 -12.47 -11.25
N VAL A 72 -6.02 -12.76 -10.07
CA VAL A 72 -6.59 -14.07 -9.74
C VAL A 72 -8.07 -14.10 -10.15
N GLN A 73 -8.35 -14.73 -11.28
CA GLN A 73 -9.72 -14.81 -11.82
C GLN A 73 -10.45 -16.07 -11.39
N GLU A 74 -11.77 -15.93 -11.23
CA GLU A 74 -12.68 -17.07 -11.13
C GLU A 74 -12.69 -17.83 -12.46
N VAL A 75 -12.61 -19.17 -12.37
CA VAL A 75 -12.59 -20.07 -13.52
C VAL A 75 -13.54 -21.25 -13.36
N ASP A 76 -13.98 -21.79 -14.48
CA ASP A 76 -14.75 -23.05 -14.51
C ASP A 76 -13.85 -24.30 -14.38
N ASN A 77 -14.47 -25.48 -14.46
CA ASN A 77 -13.78 -26.77 -14.38
C ASN A 77 -12.75 -27.01 -15.52
N ASN A 78 -12.76 -26.19 -16.57
CA ASN A 78 -11.84 -26.26 -17.71
C ASN A 78 -10.82 -25.10 -17.70
N TYR A 79 -10.65 -24.40 -16.57
CA TYR A 79 -9.80 -23.23 -16.43
C TYR A 79 -10.24 -22.03 -17.28
N GLN A 80 -11.47 -22.03 -17.81
CA GLN A 80 -12.01 -20.90 -18.58
C GLN A 80 -12.38 -19.78 -17.61
N VAL A 81 -11.91 -18.57 -17.89
CA VAL A 81 -12.25 -17.37 -17.11
C VAL A 81 -13.74 -17.04 -17.27
N VAL A 82 -14.40 -16.78 -16.15
CA VAL A 82 -15.84 -16.50 -16.11
C VAL A 82 -16.15 -15.07 -16.55
N ASN A 83 -15.35 -14.11 -16.09
CA ASN A 83 -15.68 -12.68 -16.16
C ASN A 83 -15.09 -11.94 -17.37
N TYR A 84 -14.20 -12.57 -18.14
CA TYR A 84 -13.47 -11.95 -19.26
C TYR A 84 -13.33 -12.94 -20.42
N ARG A 85 -13.35 -12.44 -21.65
CA ARG A 85 -13.28 -13.26 -22.87
C ARG A 85 -11.95 -13.17 -23.60
N SER A 86 -11.17 -12.11 -23.38
CA SER A 86 -9.86 -11.91 -24.00
C SER A 86 -8.83 -11.34 -23.03
N LYS A 87 -7.56 -11.51 -23.37
CA LYS A 87 -6.44 -10.91 -22.65
C LYS A 87 -6.52 -9.40 -22.65
N GLU A 88 -6.98 -8.81 -23.76
CA GLU A 88 -7.16 -7.37 -23.87
C GLU A 88 -8.22 -6.85 -22.90
N GLU A 89 -9.37 -7.53 -22.81
CA GLU A 89 -10.43 -7.17 -21.88
C GLU A 89 -9.94 -7.24 -20.42
N LEU A 90 -9.28 -8.35 -20.06
CA LEU A 90 -8.70 -8.51 -18.73
C LEU A 90 -7.64 -7.44 -18.46
N ALA A 91 -6.69 -7.20 -19.37
CA ALA A 91 -5.65 -6.20 -19.16
C ALA A 91 -6.22 -4.77 -19.02
N ASN A 92 -7.28 -4.43 -19.75
CA ASN A 92 -7.96 -3.14 -19.65
C ASN A 92 -8.67 -2.96 -18.30
N SER A 93 -9.07 -4.03 -17.62
CA SER A 93 -9.69 -3.96 -16.29
C SER A 93 -8.76 -3.36 -15.21
N PHE A 94 -7.44 -3.44 -15.41
CA PHE A 94 -6.44 -2.90 -14.49
C PHE A 94 -6.27 -1.38 -14.60
N SER A 95 -6.86 -0.73 -15.61
CA SER A 95 -6.56 0.64 -16.03
C SER A 95 -6.78 1.73 -14.98
N SER A 96 -7.51 1.44 -13.90
CA SER A 96 -7.72 2.37 -12.77
C SER A 96 -6.61 2.35 -11.73
N PHE A 97 -5.72 1.35 -11.74
CA PHE A 97 -4.66 1.20 -10.72
C PHE A 97 -3.33 0.70 -11.28
N SER A 98 -3.23 0.37 -12.58
CA SER A 98 -1.98 -0.04 -13.22
C SER A 98 -1.84 0.53 -14.64
N SER A 99 -0.60 0.58 -15.12
CA SER A 99 -0.31 0.81 -16.54
C SER A 99 -0.81 -0.35 -17.40
N LEU A 100 -1.30 -0.03 -18.59
CA LEU A 100 -1.73 -1.06 -19.56
C LEU A 100 -0.54 -1.95 -19.97
N SER A 101 0.67 -1.41 -20.00
CA SER A 101 1.89 -2.15 -20.35
C SER A 101 2.17 -3.26 -19.34
N LEU A 102 2.16 -2.92 -18.04
CA LEU A 102 2.33 -3.91 -16.97
C LEU A 102 1.20 -4.93 -16.96
N ALA A 103 -0.06 -4.48 -17.07
CA ALA A 103 -1.21 -5.36 -17.10
C ALA A 103 -1.11 -6.38 -18.25
N LYS A 104 -0.78 -5.94 -19.47
CA LYS A 104 -0.58 -6.84 -20.63
C LYS A 104 0.53 -7.85 -20.38
N LYS A 105 1.70 -7.39 -19.90
CA LYS A 105 2.85 -8.26 -19.59
C LYS A 105 2.47 -9.38 -18.60
N ILE A 106 1.73 -9.04 -17.55
CA ILE A 106 1.31 -10.01 -16.53
C ILE A 106 0.21 -10.92 -17.06
N VAL A 107 -0.82 -10.38 -17.71
CA VAL A 107 -1.90 -11.17 -18.33
C VAL A 107 -1.34 -12.16 -19.35
N ASP A 108 -0.33 -11.76 -20.13
CA ASP A 108 0.32 -12.63 -21.09
C ASP A 108 1.03 -13.83 -20.46
N LEU A 109 1.56 -13.67 -19.24
CA LEU A 109 2.25 -14.72 -18.50
C LEU A 109 1.28 -15.74 -17.89
N TYR A 110 0.13 -15.29 -17.42
CA TYR A 110 -0.81 -16.10 -16.62
C TYR A 110 -2.02 -16.62 -17.40
N TYR A 111 -2.27 -16.09 -18.60
CA TYR A 111 -3.44 -16.44 -19.39
C TYR A 111 -3.08 -16.85 -20.81
N LYS A 112 -3.91 -17.73 -21.37
CA LYS A 112 -3.92 -18.09 -22.78
C LYS A 112 -5.29 -17.74 -23.36
N GLU A 113 -5.29 -17.31 -24.60
CA GLU A 113 -6.51 -16.96 -25.34
C GLU A 113 -6.60 -17.83 -26.58
N HIS A 114 -7.75 -18.47 -26.79
CA HIS A 114 -8.07 -19.17 -28.02
C HIS A 114 -9.59 -19.22 -28.21
N ASP A 115 -10.06 -19.24 -29.46
CA ASP A 115 -11.48 -19.34 -29.80
C ASP A 115 -12.37 -18.29 -29.09
N ASN A 116 -11.87 -17.05 -28.95
CA ASN A 116 -12.51 -15.95 -28.23
C ASN A 116 -12.87 -16.28 -26.76
N LYS A 117 -12.06 -17.12 -26.14
CA LYS A 117 -12.15 -17.48 -24.73
C LYS A 117 -10.81 -17.28 -24.05
N LEU A 118 -10.87 -16.85 -22.81
CA LEU A 118 -9.71 -16.67 -21.95
C LEU A 118 -9.61 -17.83 -20.97
N TYR A 119 -8.41 -18.36 -20.80
CA TYR A 119 -8.13 -19.45 -19.89
C TYR A 119 -6.93 -19.11 -19.02
N ILE A 120 -7.01 -19.44 -17.73
CA ILE A 120 -5.85 -19.36 -16.85
C ILE A 120 -4.86 -20.48 -17.19
N ILE A 121 -3.57 -20.16 -17.13
CA ILE A 121 -2.50 -21.16 -17.15
C ILE A 121 -2.31 -21.61 -15.70
N PRO A 122 -2.47 -22.91 -15.36
CA PRO A 122 -2.27 -23.39 -14.00
C PRO A 122 -0.81 -23.27 -13.59
N THR A 123 -0.46 -22.13 -12.98
CA THR A 123 0.87 -21.82 -12.45
C THR A 123 0.71 -21.04 -11.15
N GLU A 124 1.75 -21.06 -10.33
CA GLU A 124 1.83 -20.25 -9.13
C GLU A 124 1.82 -18.75 -9.46
N THR A 125 1.21 -17.94 -8.61
CA THR A 125 1.21 -16.47 -8.68
C THR A 125 2.63 -15.89 -8.70
N PRO A 126 2.84 -14.60 -8.99
CA PRO A 126 4.19 -14.03 -8.88
C PRO A 126 4.59 -13.89 -7.40
N PRO A 127 5.89 -13.98 -7.05
CA PRO A 127 6.35 -13.49 -5.74
C PRO A 127 5.96 -12.01 -5.61
N TRP A 128 5.30 -11.61 -4.52
CA TRP A 128 4.65 -10.30 -4.46
C TRP A 128 5.08 -9.43 -3.27
N PHE A 129 4.53 -8.22 -3.21
CA PHE A 129 4.65 -7.33 -2.06
C PHE A 129 3.97 -7.95 -0.84
N VAL A 130 4.59 -7.79 0.32
CA VAL A 130 4.08 -8.29 1.61
C VAL A 130 3.89 -7.10 2.54
N HIS A 131 2.64 -6.79 2.87
CA HIS A 131 2.27 -5.59 3.65
C HIS A 131 3.07 -5.46 4.96
N ASP A 132 3.14 -6.52 5.76
CA ASP A 132 3.77 -6.47 7.07
C ASP A 132 5.32 -6.55 7.03
N GLN A 133 5.93 -6.40 5.86
CA GLN A 133 7.38 -6.44 5.67
C GLN A 133 7.95 -5.06 5.33
N PRO A 134 9.11 -4.68 5.89
CA PRO A 134 9.70 -3.39 5.64
C PRO A 134 10.10 -3.23 4.17
N TYR A 135 9.91 -2.03 3.63
CA TYR A 135 10.32 -1.67 2.28
C TYR A 135 11.02 -0.31 2.27
N THR A 136 11.80 -0.06 1.22
CA THR A 136 12.40 1.24 0.95
C THR A 136 11.56 1.98 -0.08
N LYS A 137 11.27 3.25 0.20
CA LYS A 137 10.59 4.17 -0.72
C LYS A 137 11.56 5.26 -1.19
N THR A 138 11.73 5.37 -2.50
CA THR A 138 12.60 6.34 -3.15
C THR A 138 11.79 7.23 -4.11
N GLU A 139 11.80 8.53 -3.90
CA GLU A 139 11.21 9.48 -4.86
C GLU A 139 12.17 9.66 -6.04
N ILE A 140 11.75 9.22 -7.22
CA ILE A 140 12.51 9.39 -8.48
C ILE A 140 12.22 10.77 -9.08
N SER A 141 10.96 11.22 -8.96
CA SER A 141 10.49 12.56 -9.29
C SER A 141 9.16 12.84 -8.58
N LYS A 142 8.64 14.07 -8.68
CA LYS A 142 7.40 14.50 -8.02
C LYS A 142 6.21 13.53 -8.20
N ASN A 143 6.12 12.86 -9.35
CA ASN A 143 5.04 11.94 -9.70
C ASN A 143 5.53 10.51 -9.95
N HIS A 144 6.77 10.16 -9.61
CA HIS A 144 7.30 8.80 -9.77
C HIS A 144 8.03 8.36 -8.51
N ILE A 145 7.61 7.22 -7.96
CA ILE A 145 8.15 6.65 -6.73
C ILE A 145 8.54 5.20 -6.99
N GLU A 146 9.70 4.81 -6.50
CA GLU A 146 10.15 3.42 -6.50
C GLU A 146 10.00 2.83 -5.09
N ILE A 147 9.40 1.64 -5.01
CA ILE A 147 9.35 0.80 -3.82
C ILE A 147 10.25 -0.41 -4.05
N VAL A 148 11.12 -0.71 -3.10
CA VAL A 148 11.96 -1.91 -3.11
C VAL A 148 11.74 -2.68 -1.82
N GLN A 149 11.39 -3.96 -1.93
CA GLN A 149 11.19 -4.87 -0.81
C GLN A 149 11.99 -6.15 -1.03
N THR A 150 12.64 -6.65 0.02
CA THR A 150 13.27 -7.96 0.03
C THR A 150 12.46 -8.86 0.95
N ASN A 151 12.02 -10.00 0.45
CA ASN A 151 11.21 -10.97 1.16
C ASN A 151 11.79 -12.37 1.02
N SER A 152 11.24 -13.31 1.78
CA SER A 152 11.52 -14.73 1.65
C SER A 152 10.22 -15.53 1.74
N SER A 153 10.14 -16.64 1.01
CA SER A 153 9.03 -17.58 1.09
C SER A 153 9.51 -18.99 0.75
N ASP A 154 8.78 -20.01 1.17
CA ASP A 154 9.12 -21.40 0.86
C ASP A 154 9.10 -21.66 -0.66
N LEU A 155 8.20 -21.00 -1.39
CA LEU A 155 7.99 -21.22 -2.82
C LEU A 155 9.04 -20.52 -3.69
N TYR A 156 9.42 -19.28 -3.35
CA TYR A 156 10.32 -18.46 -4.18
C TYR A 156 11.73 -18.30 -3.59
N GLY A 157 11.98 -18.81 -2.38
CA GLY A 157 13.17 -18.50 -1.61
C GLY A 157 13.25 -17.00 -1.32
N ASN A 158 14.48 -16.47 -1.26
CA ASN A 158 14.71 -15.03 -1.13
C ASN A 158 14.43 -14.35 -2.47
N TYR A 159 13.66 -13.26 -2.44
CA TYR A 159 13.40 -12.46 -3.61
C TYR A 159 13.43 -10.97 -3.28
N LYS A 160 13.88 -10.17 -4.25
CA LYS A 160 13.75 -8.72 -4.23
C LYS A 160 12.71 -8.31 -5.28
N ILE A 161 11.72 -7.54 -4.86
CA ILE A 161 10.73 -6.93 -5.74
C ILE A 161 10.96 -5.43 -5.80
N LYS A 162 10.93 -4.89 -7.02
CA LYS A 162 10.98 -3.46 -7.30
C LYS A 162 9.70 -3.07 -8.03
N MET A 163 8.96 -2.13 -7.45
CA MET A 163 7.71 -1.60 -7.99
C MET A 163 7.86 -0.11 -8.28
N GLN A 164 7.41 0.33 -9.45
CA GLN A 164 7.36 1.73 -9.80
C GLN A 164 5.93 2.21 -9.76
N PHE A 165 5.69 3.31 -9.04
CA PHE A 165 4.41 3.98 -8.92
C PHE A 165 4.46 5.32 -9.62
N LYS A 166 3.37 5.67 -10.29
CA LYS A 166 3.20 6.94 -11.00
C LYS A 166 1.89 7.61 -10.60
N TYR A 167 1.94 8.91 -10.33
CA TYR A 167 0.74 9.70 -10.12
C TYR A 167 0.22 10.25 -11.45
N ILE A 168 -1.08 10.04 -11.70
CA ILE A 168 -1.81 10.51 -12.88
C ILE A 168 -3.02 11.29 -12.37
N ASP A 169 -3.16 12.57 -12.75
CA ASP A 169 -4.13 13.50 -12.15
C ASP A 169 -5.56 12.94 -12.03
N ASP A 170 -6.08 12.32 -13.09
CA ASP A 170 -7.46 11.78 -13.12
C ASP A 170 -7.61 10.36 -12.56
N LYS A 171 -6.51 9.70 -12.19
CA LYS A 171 -6.51 8.30 -11.70
C LYS A 171 -5.92 8.13 -10.30
N GLY A 172 -5.15 9.11 -9.83
CA GLY A 172 -4.32 8.97 -8.64
C GLY A 172 -3.06 8.15 -8.91
N TRP A 173 -2.59 7.46 -7.88
CA TRP A 173 -1.42 6.59 -7.96
C TRP A 173 -1.75 5.28 -8.69
N THR A 174 -0.86 4.88 -9.60
CA THR A 174 -0.95 3.61 -10.34
C THR A 174 0.38 2.87 -10.30
N ILE A 175 0.36 1.54 -10.32
CA ILE A 175 1.57 0.72 -10.49
C ILE A 175 1.96 0.66 -11.97
N GLU A 176 3.13 1.22 -12.28
CA GLU A 176 3.63 1.41 -13.64
C GLU A 176 4.43 0.20 -14.12
N ASP A 177 5.28 -0.36 -13.25
CA ASP A 177 6.15 -1.50 -13.55
C ASP A 177 6.45 -2.34 -12.29
N VAL A 178 6.71 -3.64 -12.51
CA VAL A 178 7.20 -4.58 -11.51
C VAL A 178 8.32 -5.41 -12.12
N ASN A 179 9.44 -5.47 -11.42
CA ASN A 179 10.58 -6.30 -11.80
C ASN A 179 11.25 -6.95 -10.58
N TYR A 180 12.03 -7.99 -10.87
CA TYR A 180 12.73 -8.82 -9.90
C TYR A 180 14.23 -8.75 -10.20
N PRO A 181 14.95 -7.78 -9.61
CA PRO A 181 16.39 -7.65 -9.79
C PRO A 181 17.10 -8.94 -9.34
N LYS A 182 18.10 -9.36 -10.11
CA LYS A 182 19.03 -10.39 -9.66
C LYS A 182 19.96 -9.79 -8.60
N GLU A 183 20.32 -10.59 -7.61
CA GLU A 183 21.40 -10.27 -6.67
C GLU A 183 22.78 -10.36 -7.34
#